data_AF-A0A6A8GNI1-F1
#
_entry.id   AF-A0A6A8GNI1-F1
#
_cell.length_a   1.000
_cell.length_b   1.000
_cell.length_c   1.000
_cell.angle_alpha   90.00
_cell.angle_beta   90.00
_cell.angle_gamma   90.00
#
_symmetry.space_group_name_H-M   'P 1'
#
loop_
_entity.id
_entity.type
_entity.pdbx_description
1 polymer ?
#
loop_
_entity_poly.entity_id
_entity_poly.type
_entity_poly.pdbx_seq_one_letter_code
_entity_poly.pdbx_strand_id
1 'polypeptide(L)'
;MTSEENLPADWVLETEQTTHNEFMGRNYTTVLYRQEHTRSAVYINEVIDGRNVWEYNVHHSGRDGDLGTAADLETAKQIAFAFMNDSSASV
;
A
#
# COMPACT_ATOMS: atom_id res chain seq x y z
N MET A 1 14.04 3.29 12.66
CA MET A 1 14.58 3.05 11.31
C MET A 1 13.37 3.08 10.40
N THR A 2 13.23 4.19 9.67
CA THR A 2 12.09 4.46 8.78
C THR A 2 12.25 3.64 7.50
N SER A 3 11.14 3.09 7.00
CA SER A 3 11.01 2.18 5.86
C SER A 3 11.47 2.73 4.48
N GLU A 4 12.32 3.75 4.47
CA GLU A 4 12.81 4.45 3.27
C GLU A 4 13.94 3.70 2.56
N GLU A 5 14.64 2.77 3.22
CA GLU A 5 15.92 2.26 2.73
C GLU A 5 15.85 1.27 1.53
N ASN A 6 14.67 0.91 1.00
CA ASN A 6 14.57 -0.06 -0.13
C ASN A 6 13.49 0.24 -1.17
N LEU A 7 13.03 1.50 -1.29
CA LEU A 7 12.10 1.84 -2.37
C LEU A 7 12.80 1.82 -3.75
N PRO A 8 12.12 1.36 -4.81
CA PRO A 8 12.63 1.51 -6.17
C PRO A 8 12.88 2.98 -6.50
N ALA A 9 13.80 3.24 -7.45
CA ALA A 9 14.06 4.61 -7.91
C ALA A 9 12.78 5.31 -8.34
N ASP A 10 12.69 6.61 -8.04
CA ASP A 10 11.54 7.47 -8.31
C ASP A 10 10.28 7.13 -7.50
N TRP A 11 10.36 6.33 -6.44
CA TRP A 11 9.24 6.12 -5.50
C TRP A 11 9.56 6.64 -4.12
N VAL A 12 8.58 7.31 -3.51
CA VAL A 12 8.67 7.85 -2.15
C VAL A 12 7.52 7.34 -1.29
N LEU A 13 7.81 7.10 -0.01
CA LEU A 13 6.78 6.89 1.00
C LEU A 13 6.16 8.24 1.35
N GLU A 14 4.96 8.53 0.86
CA GLU A 14 4.25 9.79 1.16
C GLU A 14 3.56 9.72 2.52
N THR A 15 3.02 8.57 2.92
CA THR A 15 2.35 8.41 4.22
C THR A 15 2.42 6.97 4.70
N GLU A 16 2.73 6.77 5.97
CA GLU A 16 2.46 5.53 6.72
C GLU A 16 1.90 5.95 8.08
N GLN A 17 0.58 5.83 8.24
CA GLN A 17 -0.10 6.31 9.44
C GLN A 17 -1.04 5.24 9.99
N THR A 18 -0.88 4.96 11.29
CA THR A 18 -1.82 4.14 12.06
C THR A 18 -2.74 5.05 12.88
N THR A 19 -4.04 4.95 12.66
CA THR A 19 -5.07 5.73 13.35
C THR A 19 -5.99 4.80 14.15
N HIS A 20 -6.29 5.14 15.40
CA HIS A 20 -7.31 4.41 16.16
C HIS A 20 -8.72 4.87 15.76
N ASN A 21 -9.62 3.94 15.48
CA ASN A 21 -11.02 4.21 15.19
C ASN A 21 -11.89 3.74 16.35
N GLU A 22 -12.43 4.71 17.09
CA GLU A 22 -13.24 4.46 18.28
C GLU A 22 -14.55 3.71 17.97
N PHE A 23 -15.14 3.89 16.79
CA PHE A 23 -16.39 3.20 16.41
C PHE A 23 -16.18 1.71 16.16
N MET A 24 -15.01 1.33 15.68
CA MET A 24 -14.65 -0.06 15.37
C MET A 24 -13.76 -0.68 16.46
N GLY A 25 -13.33 0.11 17.45
CA GLY A 25 -12.51 -0.33 18.58
C GLY A 25 -11.14 -0.86 18.18
N ARG A 26 -10.57 -0.41 17.06
CA ARG A 26 -9.29 -0.93 16.53
C ARG A 26 -8.46 0.11 15.81
N ASN A 27 -7.21 -0.26 15.57
CA ASN A 27 -6.27 0.54 14.77
C ASN A 27 -6.43 0.21 13.28
N TYR A 28 -6.23 1.23 12.45
CA TYR A 28 -6.15 1.15 11.00
C TYR A 28 -4.87 1.79 10.49
N THR A 29 -4.14 1.07 9.66
CA THR A 29 -2.93 1.54 9.02
C THR A 29 -3.19 1.78 7.55
N THR A 30 -2.88 3.00 7.11
CA THR A 30 -2.84 3.36 5.70
C THR A 30 -1.41 3.64 5.30
N VAL A 31 -1.02 3.10 4.14
CA VAL A 31 0.29 3.37 3.51
C VAL A 31 0.07 3.91 2.12
N LEU A 32 0.84 4.93 1.75
CA LEU A 32 0.82 5.56 0.44
C LEU A 32 2.24 5.73 -0.08
N TYR A 33 2.51 5.09 -1.21
CA TYR A 33 3.71 5.30 -2.01
C TYR A 33 3.35 6.13 -3.24
N ARG A 34 4.20 7.08 -3.60
CA ARG A 34 4.00 7.92 -4.78
C ARG A 34 5.21 7.84 -5.68
N GLN A 35 4.97 7.73 -6.98
CA GLN A 35 6.02 7.84 -7.96
C GLN A 35 6.28 9.31 -8.26
N GLU A 36 7.54 9.71 -8.17
CA GLU A 36 8.01 11.02 -8.56
C GLU A 36 7.79 11.23 -10.07
N HIS A 37 7.52 12.49 -10.45
CA HIS A 37 7.33 12.92 -11.83
C HIS A 37 6.13 12.31 -12.59
N THR A 38 5.37 11.39 -12.00
CA THR A 38 4.13 10.86 -12.56
C THR A 38 2.94 11.12 -11.62
N ARG A 39 1.76 10.67 -12.03
CA ARG A 39 0.57 10.64 -11.16
C ARG A 39 0.35 9.26 -10.51
N SER A 40 1.31 8.35 -10.67
CA SER A 40 1.21 6.98 -10.17
C SER A 40 1.37 6.96 -8.65
N ALA A 41 0.51 6.20 -7.99
CA ALA A 41 0.56 5.97 -6.55
C ALA A 41 0.15 4.54 -6.25
N VAL A 42 0.65 3.98 -5.16
CA VAL A 42 0.25 2.70 -4.59
C VAL A 42 -0.25 2.92 -3.17
N TYR A 43 -1.42 2.39 -2.88
CA TYR A 43 -2.12 2.54 -1.62
C TYR A 43 -2.25 1.16 -0.96
N ILE A 44 -2.07 1.14 0.35
CA ILE A 44 -2.37 -0.02 1.20
C ILE A 44 -3.37 0.44 2.24
N ASN A 45 -4.54 -0.22 2.29
CA ASN A 45 -5.60 0.10 3.24
C ASN A 45 -6.18 -1.17 3.85
N GLU A 46 -6.52 -1.12 5.13
CA GLU A 46 -7.26 -2.19 5.77
C GLU A 46 -8.73 -2.19 5.30
N VAL A 47 -9.22 -3.35 4.90
CA VAL A 47 -10.59 -3.62 4.46
C VAL A 47 -11.14 -4.85 5.18
N ILE A 48 -12.47 -4.97 5.21
CA ILE A 48 -13.16 -6.16 5.70
C ILE A 48 -13.61 -6.99 4.49
N ASP A 49 -13.25 -8.27 4.47
CA ASP A 49 -13.71 -9.21 3.45
C ASP A 49 -15.19 -9.62 3.66
N GLY A 50 -15.75 -10.39 2.73
CA GLY A 50 -17.13 -10.90 2.84
C GLY A 50 -17.37 -11.89 4.00
N ARG A 51 -16.33 -12.28 4.74
CA ARG A 51 -16.35 -13.20 5.89
C ARG A 51 -16.07 -12.49 7.22
N ASN A 52 -16.04 -11.15 7.24
CA ASN A 52 -15.67 -10.34 8.40
C ASN A 52 -14.21 -10.51 8.87
N VAL A 53 -13.33 -10.91 7.97
CA VAL A 53 -11.88 -10.98 8.20
C VAL A 53 -11.27 -9.67 7.70
N TRP A 54 -10.39 -9.10 8.53
CA TRP A 54 -9.66 -7.89 8.16
C TRP A 54 -8.40 -8.25 7.38
N GLU A 55 -8.21 -7.56 6.27
CA GLU A 55 -7.07 -7.74 5.38
C GLU A 55 -6.60 -6.38 4.86
N TYR A 56 -5.41 -6.34 4.29
CA TYR A 56 -4.85 -5.17 3.64
C TYR A 56 -5.08 -5.30 2.14
N ASN A 57 -5.90 -4.44 1.56
CA ASN A 57 -6.02 -4.28 0.12
C ASN A 57 -4.88 -3.38 -0.38
N VAL A 58 -4.22 -3.84 -1.45
CA VAL A 58 -3.19 -3.10 -2.17
C VAL A 58 -3.75 -2.71 -3.52
N HIS A 59 -3.68 -1.43 -3.86
CA HIS A 59 -4.07 -0.95 -5.18
C HIS A 59 -3.21 0.20 -5.67
N HIS A 60 -3.08 0.34 -6.99
CA HIS A 60 -2.45 1.47 -7.62
C HIS A 60 -3.48 2.44 -8.22
N SER A 61 -3.05 3.69 -8.43
CA SER A 61 -3.82 4.68 -9.17
C SER A 61 -3.96 4.28 -10.64
N GLY A 62 -5.16 4.41 -11.21
CA GLY A 62 -5.40 4.14 -12.63
C GLY A 62 -6.52 3.13 -12.84
N ARG A 63 -6.63 2.65 -14.09
CA ARG A 63 -7.56 1.57 -14.43
C ARG A 63 -6.97 0.23 -13.96
N ASP A 64 -7.84 -0.70 -13.57
CA ASP A 64 -7.45 -2.04 -13.11
C ASP A 64 -6.48 -1.99 -11.92
N GLY A 65 -6.72 -1.03 -11.03
CA GLY A 65 -5.82 -0.67 -9.93
C GLY A 65 -5.63 -1.72 -8.86
N ASP A 66 -6.45 -2.77 -8.79
CA ASP A 66 -6.34 -3.77 -7.73
C ASP A 66 -5.09 -4.65 -7.92
N LEU A 67 -4.21 -4.66 -6.92
CA LEU A 67 -3.00 -5.48 -6.90
C LEU A 67 -3.15 -6.73 -6.02
N GLY A 68 -4.24 -6.81 -5.25
CA GLY A 68 -4.60 -7.94 -4.41
C GLY A 68 -4.75 -7.59 -2.94
N THR A 69 -4.92 -8.63 -2.11
CA THR A 69 -5.08 -8.49 -0.67
C THR A 69 -4.10 -9.37 0.11
N ALA A 70 -3.80 -8.99 1.35
CA ALA A 70 -2.93 -9.74 2.24
C ALA A 70 -3.43 -9.69 3.69
N ALA A 71 -3.18 -10.75 4.46
CA ALA A 71 -3.62 -10.83 5.86
C ALA A 71 -2.83 -9.91 6.81
N ASP A 72 -1.63 -9.49 6.43
CA ASP A 72 -0.75 -8.64 7.23
C ASP A 72 -0.09 -7.54 6.39
N LEU A 73 0.33 -6.47 7.07
CA LEU A 73 0.86 -5.27 6.44
C LEU A 73 2.20 -5.53 5.74
N GLU A 74 3.04 -6.42 6.25
CA GLU A 74 4.35 -6.69 5.66
C GLU A 74 4.18 -7.38 4.29
N THR A 75 3.32 -8.38 4.22
CA THR A 75 2.96 -9.04 2.96
C THR A 75 2.32 -8.07 1.98
N ALA A 76 1.45 -7.17 2.45
CA ALA A 76 0.86 -6.12 1.60
C ALA A 76 1.92 -5.17 1.03
N LYS A 77 2.91 -4.78 1.83
CA LYS A 77 4.05 -3.97 1.37
C LYS A 77 4.90 -4.71 0.34
N GLN A 78 5.06 -6.03 0.47
CA GLN A 78 5.77 -6.83 -0.55
C GLN A 78 5.04 -6.83 -1.89
N ILE A 79 3.70 -6.94 -1.91
CA ILE A 79 2.89 -6.82 -3.13
C ILE A 79 3.08 -5.44 -3.76
N ALA A 80 3.02 -4.37 -2.96
CA ALA A 80 3.26 -3.00 -3.42
C ALA A 80 4.67 -2.85 -4.01
N PHE A 81 5.71 -3.36 -3.33
CA PHE A 81 7.08 -3.32 -3.83
C PHE A 81 7.26 -4.09 -5.14
N ALA A 82 6.62 -5.25 -5.30
CA ALA A 82 6.69 -6.01 -6.54
C ALA A 82 6.16 -5.19 -7.74
N PHE A 83 5.02 -4.53 -7.58
CA PHE A 83 4.46 -3.65 -8.61
C PHE A 83 5.35 -2.43 -8.90
N MET A 84 5.86 -1.76 -7.85
CA MET A 84 6.72 -0.58 -8.03
C MET A 84 8.03 -0.93 -8.74
N ASN A 85 8.63 -2.10 -8.44
CA ASN A 85 9.83 -2.57 -9.14
C ASN A 85 9.56 -2.88 -10.62
N ASP A 86 8.45 -3.55 -10.94
CA ASP A 86 8.06 -3.85 -12.33
C ASP A 86 7.79 -2.57 -13.14
N SER A 87 7.12 -1.60 -12.51
CA SER A 87 6.85 -0.29 -13.10
C SER A 87 8.13 0.50 -13.39
N SER A 88 9.11 0.47 -12.49
CA SER A 88 10.41 1.15 -12.67
C SER A 88 11.34 0.42 -13.65
N ALA A 89 11.12 -0.88 -13.93
CA ALA A 89 11.89 -1.62 -14.94
C ALA A 89 11.36 -1.42 -16.37
N SER A 90 10.14 -0.88 -16.51
CA SER A 90 9.44 -0.72 -17.79
C SER A 90 9.63 0.67 -18.44
N VAL A 91 10.43 1.55 -17.84
CA VAL A 91 10.73 2.91 -18.34
C VAL A 91 12.02 3.01 -19.15
#